data_AF-A0A8S9BB23-F1
#
_entry.id   AF-A0A8S9BB23-F1
#
_cell.length_a   1.000
_cell.length_b   1.000
_cell.length_c   1.000
_cell.angle_alpha   90.00
_cell.angle_beta   90.00
_cell.angle_gamma   90.00
#
_symmetry.space_group_name_H-M   'P 1'
#
loop_
_entity.id
_entity.type
_entity.pdbx_description
1 polymer ?
#
loop_
_entity_poly.entity_id
_entity_poly.type
_entity_poly.pdbx_seq_one_letter_code
_entity_poly.pdbx_strand_id
1 'polypeptide(L)'
;MGIQDILLELEWVQDNIAASGGHGEKLQIFGQSAGSYNTYSIVSLPQVPSLINAAICESSGGRSVQTNSSMQALGAAYAKTLGCFDTDVQVDR
;
A
#
# COMPACT_ATOMS: atom_id res chain seq x y z
N MET A 1 -5.47 -4.10 2.98
CA MET A 1 -4.01 -4.03 3.09
C MET A 1 -3.58 -2.59 2.98
N GLY A 2 -2.78 -2.12 3.92
CA GLY A 2 -2.17 -0.80 3.87
C GLY A 2 -0.98 -0.77 2.90
N ILE A 3 -0.59 0.43 2.50
CA ILE A 3 0.59 0.65 1.65
C ILE A 3 1.88 0.15 2.35
N GLN A 4 1.95 0.26 3.67
CA GLN A 4 3.09 -0.23 4.46
C GLN A 4 3.17 -1.77 4.44
N ASP A 5 2.03 -2.46 4.50
CA ASP A 5 2.01 -3.93 4.40
C ASP A 5 2.60 -4.39 3.07
N ILE A 6 2.24 -3.71 1.98
CA ILE A 6 2.73 -4.06 0.63
C ILE A 6 4.23 -3.77 0.51
N LEU A 7 4.75 -2.70 1.11
CA LEU A 7 6.19 -2.44 1.13
C LEU A 7 6.95 -3.55 1.86
N LEU A 8 6.45 -3.96 3.04
CA LEU A 8 7.02 -5.05 3.81
C LEU A 8 6.97 -6.37 3.03
N GLU A 9 5.88 -6.64 2.31
CA GLU A 9 5.76 -7.80 1.42
C GLU A 9 6.79 -7.75 0.29
N LEU A 10 7.02 -6.58 -0.33
CA LEU A 10 8.02 -6.44 -1.40
C LEU A 10 9.44 -6.67 -0.90
N GLU A 11 9.79 -6.13 0.26
CA GLU A 11 11.08 -6.38 0.92
C GLU A 11 11.25 -7.87 1.22
N TRP A 12 10.22 -8.49 1.81
CA TRP A 12 10.24 -9.93 2.10
C TRP A 12 10.41 -10.76 0.83
N VAL A 13 9.69 -10.45 -0.26
CA VAL A 13 9.83 -11.16 -1.53
C VAL A 13 11.23 -10.97 -2.11
N GLN A 14 11.78 -9.74 -2.09
CA GLN A 14 13.13 -9.46 -2.57
C GLN A 14 14.17 -10.35 -1.88
N ASP A 15 14.07 -10.49 -0.56
CA ASP A 15 15.00 -11.28 0.25
C ASP A 15 14.84 -12.80 0.09
N ASN A 16 13.63 -13.27 -0.19
CA ASN A 16 13.29 -14.70 -0.07
C ASN A 16 13.06 -15.41 -1.41
N ILE A 17 12.79 -14.68 -2.49
CA ILE A 17 12.34 -15.31 -3.76
C ILE A 17 13.40 -16.21 -4.40
N ALA A 18 14.68 -16.03 -4.05
CA ALA A 18 15.78 -16.89 -4.50
C ALA A 18 15.56 -18.37 -4.09
N ALA A 19 14.94 -18.63 -2.94
CA ALA A 19 14.62 -19.98 -2.48
C ALA A 19 13.62 -20.70 -3.40
N SER A 20 12.81 -19.94 -4.14
CA SER A 20 11.84 -20.43 -5.13
C SER A 20 12.37 -20.36 -6.57
N GLY A 21 13.65 -20.05 -6.76
CA GLY A 21 14.28 -19.92 -8.08
C GLY A 21 14.01 -18.58 -8.79
N GLY A 22 13.45 -17.59 -8.09
CA GLY A 22 13.29 -16.23 -8.62
C GLY A 22 14.54 -15.36 -8.42
N HIS A 23 14.45 -14.10 -8.88
CA HIS A 23 15.55 -13.14 -8.83
C HIS A 23 15.10 -11.86 -8.13
N GLY A 24 15.61 -11.60 -6.91
CA GLY A 24 15.21 -10.46 -6.08
C GLY A 24 15.45 -9.09 -6.72
N GLU A 25 16.44 -8.98 -7.61
CA GLU A 25 16.71 -7.75 -8.36
C GLU A 25 15.82 -7.55 -9.62
N LYS A 26 14.90 -8.47 -9.91
CA LYS A 26 14.01 -8.44 -11.07
C LYS A 26 12.54 -8.64 -10.65
N LEU A 27 12.07 -7.78 -9.77
CA LEU A 27 10.69 -7.83 -9.28
C LEU A 27 9.75 -6.95 -10.09
N GLN A 28 8.55 -7.48 -10.35
CA GLN A 28 7.44 -6.74 -10.95
C GLN A 28 6.22 -6.87 -10.04
N ILE A 29 5.56 -5.76 -9.78
CA ILE A 29 4.27 -5.76 -9.09
C ILE A 29 3.12 -5.67 -10.12
N PHE A 30 2.07 -6.44 -9.90
CA PHE A 30 0.86 -6.43 -10.71
C PHE A 30 -0.35 -6.16 -9.82
N GLY A 31 -1.26 -5.29 -10.26
CA GLY A 31 -2.49 -4.99 -9.52
C GLY A 31 -3.70 -4.76 -10.42
N GLN A 32 -4.84 -5.32 -10.00
CA GLN A 32 -6.15 -5.18 -10.65
C GLN A 32 -7.16 -4.52 -9.69
N SER A 33 -8.04 -3.66 -10.20
CA SER A 33 -9.08 -2.97 -9.40
C SER A 33 -8.46 -2.24 -8.19
N ALA A 34 -8.88 -2.55 -6.97
CA ALA A 34 -8.27 -2.10 -5.71
C ALA A 34 -6.74 -2.26 -5.71
N GLY A 35 -6.25 -3.42 -6.19
CA GLY A 35 -4.82 -3.69 -6.30
C GLY A 35 -4.10 -2.75 -7.26
N SER A 36 -4.78 -2.27 -8.30
CA SER A 36 -4.22 -1.32 -9.25
C SER A 36 -4.03 0.08 -8.65
N TYR A 37 -4.93 0.52 -7.76
CA TYR A 37 -4.74 1.74 -6.97
C TYR A 37 -3.57 1.60 -5.98
N ASN A 38 -3.44 0.44 -5.36
CA ASN A 38 -2.32 0.14 -4.47
C ASN A 38 -0.99 0.16 -5.25
N THR A 39 -0.91 -0.53 -6.38
CA THR A 39 0.27 -0.53 -7.25
C THR A 39 0.63 0.89 -7.68
N TYR A 40 -0.34 1.70 -8.11
CA TYR A 40 -0.11 3.09 -8.50
C TYR A 40 0.42 3.94 -7.33
N SER A 41 -0.13 3.75 -6.14
CA SER A 41 0.34 4.45 -4.93
C SER A 41 1.76 4.03 -4.56
N ILE A 42 2.08 2.74 -4.64
CA ILE A 42 3.40 2.17 -4.35
C ILE A 42 4.47 2.75 -5.30
N VAL A 43 4.25 2.72 -6.61
CA VAL A 43 5.25 3.24 -7.57
C VAL A 43 5.53 4.74 -7.45
N SER A 44 4.65 5.49 -6.76
CA SER A 44 4.87 6.92 -6.49
C SER A 44 5.81 7.20 -5.32
N LEU A 45 6.19 6.18 -4.54
CA LEU A 45 7.02 6.31 -3.34
C LEU A 45 8.53 6.34 -3.68
N PRO A 46 9.33 7.18 -3.00
CA PRO A 46 10.75 7.37 -3.33
C PRO A 46 11.63 6.14 -3.06
N GLN A 47 11.24 5.25 -2.15
CA GLN A 47 12.02 4.04 -1.83
C GLN A 47 11.77 2.88 -2.80
N VAL A 48 10.66 2.91 -3.54
CA VAL A 48 10.21 1.78 -4.38
C VAL A 48 11.09 1.49 -5.61
N PRO A 49 11.78 2.46 -6.24
CA PRO A 49 12.74 2.18 -7.30
C PRO A 49 13.89 1.23 -6.90
N SER A 50 14.15 1.04 -5.60
CA SER A 50 15.13 0.05 -5.11
C SER A 50 14.54 -1.36 -4.94
N LEU A 51 13.21 -1.49 -4.94
CA LEU A 51 12.50 -2.73 -4.63
C LEU A 51 11.93 -3.42 -5.88
N ILE A 52 11.48 -2.67 -6.88
CA ILE A 52 10.84 -3.22 -8.09
C ILE A 52 11.35 -2.56 -9.37
N ASN A 53 11.28 -3.30 -10.47
CA ASN A 53 11.75 -2.88 -11.78
C ASN A 53 10.60 -2.54 -12.75
N ALA A 54 9.40 -3.05 -12.48
CA ALA A 54 8.25 -2.83 -13.32
C ALA A 54 6.94 -2.91 -12.54
N ALA A 55 5.89 -2.29 -13.09
CA ALA A 55 4.55 -2.33 -12.53
C ALA A 55 3.49 -2.47 -13.64
N ILE A 56 2.44 -3.23 -13.36
CA ILE A 56 1.25 -3.36 -14.22
C ILE A 56 0.02 -2.96 -13.41
N CYS A 57 -0.75 -2.02 -13.96
CA CYS A 57 -1.95 -1.46 -13.35
C CYS A 57 -3.16 -1.71 -14.24
N GLU A 58 -4.03 -2.66 -13.87
CA GLU A 58 -5.24 -2.97 -14.63
C GLU A 58 -6.50 -2.36 -14.01
N SER A 59 -7.35 -1.75 -14.85
CA SER A 59 -8.63 -1.16 -14.44
C SER A 59 -8.54 0.09 -13.53
N SER A 60 -7.38 0.77 -13.44
CA SER A 60 -7.24 2.02 -12.66
C SER A 60 -7.04 3.31 -13.45
N GLY A 61 -6.76 3.24 -14.77
CA GLY A 61 -6.80 4.39 -15.68
C GLY A 61 -6.08 5.69 -15.25
N GLY A 62 -5.10 5.64 -14.34
CA GLY A 62 -4.42 6.85 -13.85
C GLY A 62 -5.30 7.81 -13.03
N ARG A 63 -6.30 7.30 -12.30
CA ARG A 63 -7.15 8.13 -11.43
C ARG A 63 -6.36 8.75 -10.27
N SER A 64 -6.75 9.97 -9.87
CA SER A 64 -6.18 10.67 -8.72
C SER A 64 -6.33 9.84 -7.44
N VAL A 65 -5.22 9.70 -6.69
CA VAL A 65 -5.24 9.10 -5.37
C VAL A 65 -5.89 10.08 -4.39
N GLN A 66 -6.69 9.58 -3.45
CA GLN A 66 -7.29 10.42 -2.43
C GLN A 66 -6.20 11.03 -1.54
N THR A 67 -6.37 12.29 -1.15
CA THR A 67 -5.43 12.93 -0.22
C THR A 67 -5.54 12.31 1.17
N ASN A 68 -4.44 12.33 1.92
CA ASN A 68 -4.42 11.86 3.30
C ASN A 68 -5.49 12.59 4.14
N SER A 69 -5.61 13.92 3.98
CA SER A 69 -6.62 14.73 4.66
C SER A 69 -8.06 14.28 4.39
N SER A 70 -8.40 13.96 3.13
CA SER A 70 -9.74 13.50 2.76
C SER A 70 -10.04 12.14 3.40
N MET A 71 -9.06 11.24 3.42
CA MET A 71 -9.22 9.90 4.01
C MET A 71 -9.25 9.95 5.54
N GLN A 72 -8.52 10.86 6.18
CA GLN A 72 -8.59 11.10 7.63
C GLN A 72 -9.98 11.60 8.04
N ALA A 73 -10.56 12.55 7.28
CA ALA A 73 -11.91 13.05 7.54
C ALA A 73 -12.96 11.93 7.42
N LEU A 74 -12.84 11.08 6.40
CA LEU A 74 -13.70 9.90 6.25
C LEU A 74 -13.54 8.92 7.43
N GLY A 75 -12.31 8.64 7.84
CA GLY A 75 -12.01 7.76 8.98
C GLY A 75 -12.61 8.29 10.28
N ALA A 76 -12.48 9.59 10.55
CA ALA A 76 -13.08 10.23 11.72
C ALA A 76 -14.61 10.16 11.71
N ALA A 77 -15.24 10.38 10.55
CA ALA A 77 -16.70 10.24 10.41
C ALA A 77 -17.16 8.78 10.63
N TYR A 78 -16.39 7.81 10.13
CA TYR A 78 -16.64 6.39 10.34
C TYR A 78 -16.54 6.02 11.83
N ALA A 79 -15.46 6.40 12.52
CA ALA A 79 -15.28 6.19 13.95
C ALA A 79 -16.43 6.79 14.77
N LYS A 80 -16.82 8.03 14.48
CA LYS A 80 -17.96 8.69 15.14
C LYS A 80 -19.27 7.94 14.95
N THR A 81 -19.52 7.39 13.77
CA THR A 81 -20.73 6.61 13.49
C THR A 81 -20.80 5.33 14.32
N LEU A 82 -19.63 4.74 14.62
CA LEU A 82 -19.50 3.59 15.51
C LEU A 82 -19.52 3.96 17.00
N GLY A 83 -19.59 5.24 17.34
CA GLY A 83 -19.51 5.72 18.72
C GLY A 83 -18.11 5.62 19.32
N CYS A 84 -17.06 5.55 18.49
CA CYS A 84 -15.68 5.61 18.91
C CYS A 84 -15.20 7.06 18.94
N PHE A 85 -14.59 7.46 20.05
CA PHE A 85 -14.09 8.80 20.29
C PHE A 85 -12.60 8.77 20.66
N ASP A 86 -11.94 9.91 20.55
CA ASP A 86 -10.51 10.05 20.87
C ASP A 86 -10.20 9.65 22.33
N THR A 87 -11.18 9.74 23.23
CA THR A 87 -11.09 9.32 24.63
C THR A 87 -11.04 7.80 24.81
N ASP A 88 -11.41 7.03 23.81
CA ASP A 88 -11.43 5.56 23.86
C ASP A 88 -10.04 4.97 23.56
N VAL A 89 -9.14 5.76 22.98
CA VAL A 89 -7.77 5.33 22.68
C VAL A 89 -6.96 5.29 23.97
N GLN A 90 -6.90 4.12 24.60
CA GLN A 90 -5.92 3.82 25.65
C GLN A 90 -4.55 3.68 24.97
N VAL A 91 -3.78 4.77 24.96
CA VAL A 91 -2.37 4.70 24.54
C VAL A 91 -1.59 4.07 25.70
N ASP A 92 -1.56 2.74 25.73
CA ASP A 92 -0.60 2.03 26.56
C ASP A 92 0.80 2.32 25.97
N ARG A 93 1.61 3.06 26.72
CA ARG A 93 2.98 3.42 26.34
C ARG A 93 3.96 2.40 26.87
#